data_AF-A0A140C6N9-F1
#
_entry.id   AF-A0A140C6N9-F1
#
_cell.length_a   1.000
_cell.length_b   1.000
_cell.length_c   1.000
_cell.angle_alpha   90.00
_cell.angle_beta   90.00
_cell.angle_gamma   90.00
#
_symmetry.space_group_name_H-M   'P 1'
#
loop_
_entity.id
_entity.type
_entity.pdbx_description
1 polymer ?
#
loop_
_entity_poly.entity_id
_entity_poly.type
_entity_poly.pdbx_seq_one_letter_code
_entity_poly.pdbx_strand_id
1 'polypeptide(L)'
;MKMGENGSLPYDKWTGGRLNPLHYQDYAQYFVKWIQEMEKHGYKIQAVTLQNEPLNRGNSMSLFMPWADQLAFIKEAVGPAFAQAGIKAKILLFDHNYNYDGMSDQSDYPLRIYADEGASAYVAGSAWHNYGGSVNVLDKIHNSAPDKEIY
;
A
#
# COMPACT_ATOMS: atom_id res chain seq x y z
N MET A 1 -4.49 -13.48 10.04
CA MET A 1 -4.34 -12.13 9.47
C MET A 1 -5.21 -11.88 8.24
N LYS A 2 -5.29 -12.81 7.29
CA LYS A 2 -6.14 -12.61 6.11
C LYS A 2 -7.59 -13.03 6.35
N MET A 3 -8.50 -12.39 5.62
CA MET A 3 -9.91 -12.78 5.48
C MET A 3 -10.24 -13.08 4.02
N GLY A 4 -11.35 -13.80 3.78
CA GLY A 4 -11.87 -13.98 2.43
C GLY A 4 -12.22 -12.63 1.81
N GLU A 5 -12.11 -12.51 0.48
CA GLU A 5 -12.30 -11.22 -0.20
C GLU A 5 -13.73 -10.67 -0.07
N ASN A 6 -14.69 -11.57 0.17
CA ASN A 6 -16.11 -11.30 0.45
C ASN A 6 -16.40 -11.03 1.94
N GLY A 7 -15.38 -10.83 2.78
CA GLY A 7 -15.57 -10.54 4.21
C GLY A 7 -15.91 -11.76 5.08
N SER A 8 -15.65 -12.97 4.58
CA SER A 8 -15.88 -14.22 5.33
C SER A 8 -14.63 -14.70 6.08
N LEU A 9 -14.79 -15.81 6.83
CA LEU A 9 -13.87 -16.55 7.71
C LEU A 9 -12.34 -16.36 7.50
N PRO A 10 -11.53 -16.66 8.53
CA PRO A 10 -10.07 -16.66 8.40
C PRO A 10 -9.59 -17.36 7.12
N TYR A 11 -8.73 -16.67 6.36
CA TYR A 11 -8.24 -17.14 5.07
C TYR A 11 -6.79 -17.62 5.20
N ASP A 12 -6.62 -18.94 5.32
CA ASP A 12 -5.32 -19.56 5.60
C ASP A 12 -4.62 -20.03 4.31
N LYS A 13 -4.21 -19.07 3.47
CA LYS A 13 -3.41 -19.33 2.27
C LYS A 13 -2.38 -18.25 2.02
N TRP A 14 -1.27 -18.66 1.41
CA TRP A 14 -0.16 -17.79 1.01
C TRP A 14 -0.54 -16.76 -0.07
N THR A 15 -1.45 -17.13 -0.97
CA THR A 15 -1.91 -16.31 -2.10
C THR A 15 -3.35 -15.87 -1.93
N GLY A 16 -3.72 -14.72 -2.51
CA GLY A 16 -5.06 -14.15 -2.41
C GLY A 16 -5.47 -13.74 -1.00
N GLY A 17 -6.78 -13.55 -0.80
CA GLY A 17 -7.35 -13.03 0.44
C GLY A 17 -7.09 -11.53 0.63
N ARG A 18 -7.76 -10.92 1.62
CA ARG A 18 -7.61 -9.51 2.00
C ARG A 18 -7.08 -9.38 3.41
N LEU A 19 -6.45 -8.25 3.73
CA LEU A 19 -6.06 -7.96 5.11
C LEU A 19 -7.34 -7.82 5.94
N ASN A 20 -7.45 -8.57 7.04
CA ASN A 20 -8.57 -8.41 7.95
C ASN A 20 -8.40 -7.11 8.75
N PRO A 21 -9.37 -6.18 8.74
CA PRO A 21 -9.32 -4.93 9.51
C PRO A 21 -9.01 -5.12 11.00
N LEU A 22 -9.42 -6.25 11.59
CA LEU A 22 -9.10 -6.59 12.99
C LEU A 22 -7.59 -6.68 13.27
N HIS A 23 -6.76 -6.83 12.24
CA HIS A 23 -5.30 -6.95 12.34
C HIS A 23 -4.54 -5.75 11.77
N TYR A 24 -5.20 -4.62 11.46
CA TYR A 24 -4.51 -3.43 10.96
C TYR A 24 -3.45 -2.94 11.96
N GLN A 25 -3.78 -2.86 13.25
CA GLN A 25 -2.81 -2.41 14.26
C GLN A 25 -1.65 -3.39 14.40
N ASP A 26 -1.94 -4.69 14.48
CA ASP A 26 -0.92 -5.74 14.57
C ASP A 26 0.04 -5.69 13.36
N TYR A 27 -0.51 -5.50 12.16
CA TYR A 27 0.28 -5.49 10.94
C TYR A 27 1.06 -4.19 10.76
N ALA A 28 0.54 -3.04 11.20
CA ALA A 28 1.33 -1.81 11.30
C ALA A 28 2.52 -1.98 12.25
N GLN A 29 2.32 -2.64 13.40
CA GLN A 29 3.42 -2.94 14.34
C GLN A 29 4.44 -3.93 13.76
N TYR A 30 4.03 -4.82 12.86
CA TYR A 30 4.97 -5.65 12.10
C TYR A 30 5.92 -4.79 11.25
N PHE A 31 5.40 -3.81 10.50
CA PHE A 31 6.25 -2.89 9.74
C PHE A 31 7.18 -2.08 10.66
N VAL A 32 6.67 -1.55 11.78
CA VAL A 32 7.49 -0.82 12.75
C VAL A 32 8.69 -1.65 13.23
N LYS A 33 8.42 -2.89 13.68
CA LYS A 33 9.46 -3.79 14.17
C LYS A 33 10.45 -4.17 13.08
N TRP A 34 9.97 -4.44 11.87
CA TRP A 34 10.84 -4.79 10.75
C TRP A 34 11.78 -3.64 10.41
N ILE A 35 11.27 -2.41 10.28
CA ILE A 35 12.09 -1.22 9.99
C ILE A 35 13.12 -1.00 11.09
N GLN A 36 12.69 -1.00 12.37
CA GLN A 36 13.58 -0.76 13.50
C GLN A 36 14.70 -1.82 13.59
N GLU A 37 14.39 -3.09 13.34
CA GLU A 37 15.42 -4.14 13.36
C GLU A 37 16.39 -3.97 12.19
N MET A 38 15.91 -3.67 10.97
CA MET A 38 16.79 -3.40 9.83
C MET A 38 17.74 -2.21 10.11
N GLU A 39 17.21 -1.11 10.66
CA GLU A 39 17.99 0.08 10.97
C GLU A 39 19.01 -0.16 12.10
N LYS A 40 18.65 -0.98 13.10
CA LYS A 40 19.57 -1.42 14.17
C LYS A 40 20.78 -2.19 13.63
N HIS A 41 20.63 -2.92 12.53
CA HIS A 41 21.74 -3.60 11.84
C HIS A 41 22.44 -2.72 10.79
N GLY A 42 22.15 -1.41 10.77
CA GLY A 42 22.80 -0.44 9.88
C GLY A 42 22.14 -0.30 8.50
N TYR A 43 21.01 -0.96 8.26
CA TYR A 43 20.26 -0.85 6.99
C TYR A 43 19.16 0.20 7.11
N LYS A 44 19.48 1.43 6.72
CA LYS A 44 18.50 2.52 6.71
C LYS A 44 17.39 2.26 5.68
N ILE A 45 16.14 2.23 6.13
CA ILE A 45 14.99 2.07 5.25
C ILE A 45 14.52 3.46 4.76
N GLN A 46 14.60 3.69 3.45
CA GLN A 46 14.22 4.97 2.85
C GLN A 46 12.71 5.05 2.57
N ALA A 47 12.13 3.94 2.11
CA ALA A 47 10.73 3.86 1.73
C ALA A 47 10.21 2.43 1.85
N VAL A 48 8.90 2.29 1.97
CA VAL A 48 8.16 1.03 1.88
C VAL A 48 6.90 1.23 1.03
N THR A 49 6.50 0.16 0.34
CA THR A 49 5.13 -0.02 -0.12
C THR A 49 4.43 -0.98 0.85
N LEU A 50 3.12 -0.87 1.02
CA LEU A 50 2.39 -1.68 2.01
C LEU A 50 2.06 -3.08 1.51
N GLN A 51 2.12 -3.29 0.20
CA GLN A 51 1.87 -4.57 -0.45
C GLN A 51 2.45 -4.50 -1.85
N ASN A 52 3.27 -5.48 -2.23
CA ASN A 52 3.66 -5.69 -3.63
C ASN A 52 2.44 -6.11 -4.44
N GLU A 53 2.18 -5.44 -5.55
CA GLU A 53 1.13 -5.79 -6.52
C GLU A 53 -0.23 -6.08 -5.86
N PRO A 54 -0.83 -5.11 -5.15
CA PRO A 54 -2.03 -5.32 -4.34
C PRO A 54 -3.27 -5.74 -5.14
N LEU A 55 -3.24 -5.71 -6.48
CA LEU A 55 -4.33 -6.22 -7.32
C LEU A 55 -4.10 -7.68 -7.78
N ASN A 56 -2.88 -8.22 -7.60
CA ASN A 56 -2.53 -9.56 -7.99
C ASN A 56 -2.95 -10.59 -6.93
N ARG A 57 -3.78 -11.57 -7.32
CA ARG A 57 -4.25 -12.67 -6.45
C ARG A 57 -3.37 -13.93 -6.53
N GLY A 58 -2.46 -13.97 -7.48
CA GLY A 58 -1.63 -15.11 -7.83
C GLY A 58 -0.27 -15.09 -7.13
N ASN A 59 0.79 -15.36 -7.90
CA ASN A 59 2.18 -15.51 -7.45
C ASN A 59 2.35 -16.66 -6.43
N SER A 60 3.53 -16.82 -5.83
CA SER A 60 3.77 -17.75 -4.72
C SER A 60 3.33 -17.16 -3.37
N MET A 61 3.28 -15.83 -3.27
CA MET A 61 2.84 -15.05 -2.11
C MET A 61 2.11 -13.79 -2.61
N SER A 62 0.89 -13.55 -2.11
CA SER A 62 0.13 -12.34 -2.47
C SER A 62 -0.92 -12.01 -1.44
N LEU A 63 -1.40 -10.77 -1.47
CA LEU A 63 -2.49 -10.25 -0.66
C LEU A 63 -3.23 -9.22 -1.51
N PHE A 64 -4.53 -9.41 -1.72
CA PHE A 64 -5.33 -8.40 -2.40
C PHE A 64 -5.63 -7.26 -1.45
N MET A 65 -5.39 -6.04 -1.90
CA MET A 65 -5.62 -4.82 -1.15
C MET A 65 -6.16 -3.75 -2.10
N PRO A 66 -7.49 -3.62 -2.28
CA PRO A 66 -8.05 -2.53 -3.07
C PRO A 66 -7.69 -1.17 -2.44
N TRP A 67 -7.79 -0.09 -3.22
CA TRP A 67 -7.38 1.25 -2.74
C TRP A 67 -8.05 1.67 -1.43
N ALA A 68 -9.31 1.26 -1.23
CA ALA A 68 -10.06 1.56 0.00
C ALA A 68 -9.45 0.86 1.23
N ASP A 69 -8.92 -0.36 1.07
CA ASP A 69 -8.25 -1.07 2.15
C ASP A 69 -6.89 -0.45 2.46
N GLN A 70 -6.12 -0.10 1.43
CA GLN A 70 -4.83 0.58 1.62
C GLN A 70 -5.02 1.95 2.28
N LEU A 71 -6.04 2.72 1.88
CA LEU A 71 -6.42 3.99 2.52
C LEU A 71 -6.69 3.79 4.00
N ALA A 72 -7.60 2.87 4.34
CA ALA A 72 -7.96 2.61 5.73
C ALA A 72 -6.76 2.11 6.55
N PHE A 73 -5.96 1.20 5.99
CA PHE A 73 -4.77 0.68 6.67
C PHE A 73 -3.72 1.77 6.95
N ILE A 74 -3.51 2.70 6.01
CA ILE A 74 -2.63 3.87 6.22
C ILE A 74 -3.19 4.77 7.31
N LYS A 75 -4.43 5.22 7.15
CA LYS A 75 -5.06 6.23 8.00
C LYS A 75 -5.24 5.77 9.43
N GLU A 76 -5.68 4.52 9.61
CA GLU A 76 -6.06 3.99 10.90
C GLU A 76 -4.89 3.33 11.64
N ALA A 77 -3.86 2.86 10.94
CA ALA A 77 -2.80 2.07 11.55
C ALA A 77 -1.38 2.49 11.16
N VAL A 78 -0.95 2.32 9.90
CA VAL A 78 0.48 2.49 9.54
C VAL A 78 0.97 3.91 9.77
N GLY A 79 0.21 4.92 9.33
CA GLY A 79 0.57 6.32 9.49
C GLY A 79 0.78 6.71 10.95
N PRO A 80 -0.24 6.52 11.83
CA PRO A 80 -0.08 6.75 13.26
C PRO A 80 1.05 5.94 13.91
N ALA A 81 1.21 4.67 13.56
CA ALA A 81 2.25 3.81 14.12
C ALA A 81 3.66 4.29 13.75
N PHE A 82 3.88 4.71 12.50
CA PHE A 82 5.17 5.25 12.05
C PHE A 82 5.47 6.57 12.75
N ALA A 83 4.47 7.46 12.85
CA ALA A 83 4.60 8.73 13.55
C ALA A 83 4.97 8.52 15.04
N GLN A 84 4.28 7.60 15.73
CA GLN A 84 4.53 7.28 17.13
C GLN A 84 5.93 6.66 17.34
N ALA A 85 6.36 5.79 16.43
CA ALA A 85 7.67 5.14 16.49
C ALA A 85 8.83 6.04 16.02
N GLY A 86 8.53 7.25 15.52
CA GLY A 86 9.53 8.17 14.98
C GLY A 86 10.15 7.73 13.64
N ILE A 87 9.52 6.78 12.94
CA ILE A 87 10.00 6.23 11.67
C ILE A 87 9.95 7.31 10.59
N LYS A 88 11.02 7.39 9.79
CA LYS A 88 11.17 8.37 8.70
C LYS A 88 11.07 7.76 7.30
N ALA A 89 10.95 6.44 7.21
CA ALA A 89 10.73 5.76 5.94
C ALA A 89 9.44 6.30 5.28
N LYS A 90 9.54 6.64 3.99
CA LYS A 90 8.39 7.07 3.19
C LYS A 90 7.41 5.93 2.96
N ILE A 91 6.12 6.25 2.90
CA ILE A 91 5.09 5.32 2.43
C ILE A 91 4.79 5.66 0.96
N LEU A 92 4.97 4.67 0.08
CA LEU A 92 4.61 4.73 -1.33
C LEU A 92 3.38 3.87 -1.59
N LEU A 93 2.44 4.43 -2.34
CA LEU A 93 1.19 3.79 -2.68
C LEU A 93 1.32 2.86 -3.88
N PHE A 94 0.29 2.02 -4.03
CA PHE A 94 0.01 1.19 -5.21
C PHE A 94 1.01 0.06 -5.48
N ASP A 95 2.21 0.32 -5.99
CA ASP A 95 3.22 -0.72 -6.27
C ASP A 95 2.75 -1.77 -7.29
N HIS A 96 2.12 -1.31 -8.38
CA HIS A 96 1.57 -2.19 -9.41
C HIS A 96 1.43 -1.51 -10.79
N ASN A 97 0.71 -2.15 -11.71
CA ASN A 97 0.72 -1.85 -13.13
C ASN A 97 -0.07 -0.60 -13.54
N TYR A 98 0.39 0.08 -14.60
CA TYR A 98 -0.23 1.29 -15.15
C TYR A 98 -1.71 1.15 -15.51
N ASN A 99 -2.16 -0.04 -15.91
CA ASN A 99 -3.56 -0.29 -16.29
C ASN A 99 -4.47 -0.67 -15.11
N TYR A 100 -3.95 -0.73 -13.88
CA TYR A 100 -4.70 -1.21 -12.71
C TYR A 100 -5.34 -2.59 -12.96
N ASP A 101 -4.66 -3.43 -13.74
CA ASP A 101 -5.11 -4.75 -14.23
C ASP A 101 -6.48 -4.75 -14.93
N GLY A 102 -6.91 -3.60 -15.46
CA GLY A 102 -8.22 -3.43 -16.10
C GLY A 102 -9.39 -3.40 -15.11
N MET A 103 -9.12 -3.30 -13.80
CA MET A 103 -10.14 -3.18 -12.76
C MET A 103 -10.65 -1.74 -12.67
N SER A 104 -11.83 -1.48 -13.21
CA SER A 104 -12.40 -0.12 -13.29
C SER A 104 -12.66 0.50 -11.91
N ASP A 105 -13.01 -0.30 -10.90
CA ASP A 105 -13.19 0.12 -9.52
C ASP A 105 -11.87 0.46 -8.79
N GLN A 106 -10.74 0.01 -9.36
CA GLN A 106 -9.39 0.29 -8.87
C GLN A 106 -8.66 1.36 -9.69
N SER A 107 -9.30 1.89 -10.74
CA SER A 107 -8.73 2.98 -11.54
C SER A 107 -8.44 4.19 -10.67
N ASP A 108 -7.33 4.88 -10.98
CA ASP A 108 -6.82 6.02 -10.21
C ASP A 108 -6.46 5.68 -8.77
N TYR A 109 -6.04 4.42 -8.50
CA TYR A 109 -5.74 3.89 -7.17
C TYR A 109 -5.04 4.89 -6.24
N PRO A 110 -3.87 5.49 -6.57
CA PRO A 110 -3.22 6.44 -5.67
C PRO A 110 -3.97 7.77 -5.54
N LEU A 111 -4.60 8.29 -6.61
CA LEU A 111 -5.36 9.55 -6.54
C LEU A 111 -6.57 9.44 -5.60
N ARG A 112 -7.21 8.26 -5.54
CA ARG A 112 -8.30 7.99 -4.60
C ARG A 112 -7.84 8.08 -3.15
N ILE A 113 -6.62 7.65 -2.87
CA ILE A 113 -6.03 7.73 -1.52
C ILE A 113 -5.56 9.16 -1.22
N TYR A 114 -4.96 9.86 -2.20
CA TYR A 114 -4.55 11.26 -2.03
C TYR A 114 -5.72 12.20 -1.72
N ALA A 115 -6.93 11.87 -2.16
CA ALA A 115 -8.14 12.63 -1.86
C ALA A 115 -8.58 12.61 -0.38
N ASP A 116 -8.07 11.67 0.42
CA ASP A 116 -8.30 11.66 1.88
C ASP A 116 -7.10 12.32 2.59
N GLU A 117 -7.30 13.51 3.14
CA GLU A 117 -6.23 14.27 3.80
C GLU A 117 -5.57 13.50 4.96
N GLY A 118 -6.35 12.68 5.69
CA GLY A 118 -5.86 11.90 6.82
C GLY A 118 -4.92 10.77 6.41
N ALA A 119 -5.17 10.14 5.26
CA ALA A 119 -4.21 9.20 4.67
C ALA A 119 -3.07 9.93 3.96
N SER A 120 -3.40 10.97 3.18
CA SER A 120 -2.48 11.70 2.32
C SER A 120 -1.34 12.37 3.09
N ALA A 121 -1.57 12.76 4.35
CA ALA A 121 -0.54 13.32 5.22
C ALA A 121 0.61 12.35 5.54
N TYR A 122 0.40 11.04 5.41
CA TYR A 122 1.41 10.01 5.72
C TYR A 122 2.14 9.47 4.48
N VAL A 123 1.71 9.85 3.26
CA VAL A 123 2.18 9.22 2.02
C VAL A 123 3.01 10.21 1.21
N ALA A 124 4.15 9.74 0.73
CA ALA A 124 5.08 10.56 -0.07
C ALA A 124 4.72 10.55 -1.55
N GLY A 125 4.21 9.43 -2.07
CA GLY A 125 4.07 9.22 -3.50
C GLY A 125 3.45 7.89 -3.88
N SER A 126 3.67 7.46 -5.11
CA SER A 126 3.21 6.17 -5.65
C SER A 126 4.37 5.45 -6.33
N ALA A 127 4.32 4.11 -6.31
CA ALA A 127 5.26 3.24 -6.99
C ALA A 127 4.53 2.46 -8.10
N TRP A 128 5.24 2.18 -9.21
CA TRP A 128 4.65 1.58 -10.40
C TRP A 128 5.47 0.46 -11.01
N HIS A 129 4.76 -0.56 -11.50
CA HIS A 129 5.28 -1.60 -12.36
C HIS A 129 4.78 -1.40 -13.80
N ASN A 130 5.46 -2.00 -14.77
CA ASN A 130 5.17 -1.85 -16.19
C ASN A 130 4.70 -3.14 -16.88
N TYR A 131 4.19 -4.13 -16.14
CA TYR A 131 3.72 -5.39 -16.73
C TYR A 131 2.41 -5.23 -17.53
N GLY A 132 1.69 -4.12 -17.35
CA GLY A 132 0.45 -3.84 -18.07
C GLY A 132 0.14 -2.34 -18.16
N GLY A 133 -0.49 -1.93 -19.26
CA GLY A 133 -0.90 -0.55 -19.50
C GLY A 133 0.16 0.32 -20.17
N SER A 134 0.03 1.63 -19.99
CA SER A 134 0.90 2.64 -20.62
C SER A 134 1.39 3.64 -19.58
N VAL A 135 2.67 3.98 -19.67
CA VAL A 135 3.34 4.97 -18.80
C VAL A 135 2.65 6.34 -18.82
N ASN A 136 1.85 6.66 -19.84
CA ASN A 136 1.08 7.91 -19.94
C ASN A 136 0.12 8.13 -18.76
N VAL A 137 -0.23 7.07 -18.00
CA VAL A 137 -0.99 7.24 -16.76
C VAL A 137 -0.24 8.12 -15.76
N LEU A 138 1.10 8.10 -15.77
CA LEU A 138 1.94 8.88 -14.85
C LEU A 138 1.80 10.38 -15.09
N ASP A 139 1.56 10.82 -16.32
CA ASP A 139 1.27 12.23 -16.61
C ASP A 139 -0.01 12.68 -15.88
N LYS A 140 -1.05 11.83 -15.89
CA LYS A 140 -2.30 12.11 -15.15
C LYS A 140 -2.04 12.17 -13.65
N ILE A 141 -1.27 11.22 -13.11
CA ILE A 141 -0.92 11.20 -11.68
C ILE A 141 -0.18 12.48 -11.29
N HIS A 142 0.88 12.82 -12.02
CA HIS A 142 1.69 14.02 -11.77
C HIS A 142 0.87 15.30 -11.86
N ASN A 143 0.05 15.45 -12.91
CA ASN A 143 -0.77 16.64 -13.09
C ASN A 143 -1.87 16.78 -12.02
N SER A 144 -2.37 15.66 -11.49
CA SER A 144 -3.45 15.67 -10.49
C SER A 144 -2.95 15.80 -9.05
N ALA A 145 -1.71 15.40 -8.78
CA ALA A 145 -1.07 15.46 -7.47
C ALA A 145 0.42 15.84 -7.61
N PRO A 146 0.73 17.09 -8.03
CA PRO A 146 2.10 17.51 -8.36
C PRO A 146 3.03 17.59 -7.15
N ASP A 147 2.48 17.61 -5.94
CA ASP A 147 3.20 17.55 -4.67
C ASP A 147 3.58 16.12 -4.25
N LYS A 148 3.02 15.10 -4.92
CA LYS A 148 3.29 13.69 -4.65
C LYS A 148 4.36 13.15 -5.58
N GLU A 149 5.26 12.37 -5.01
CA GLU A 149 6.36 11.73 -5.75
C GLU A 149 5.85 10.56 -6.61
N ILE A 150 6.56 10.27 -7.70
CA ILE A 150 6.34 9.09 -8.54
C ILE A 150 7.66 8.31 -8.59
N TYR A 151 7.59 7.02 -8.28
CA TYR A 151 8.70 6.06 -8.26
C TYR A 151 8.48 4.95 -9.28
#